data_AF-A0A7X9JBY8-F1
#
_entry.id   AF-A0A7X9JBY8-F1
#
_cell.length_a   1.000
_cell.length_b   1.000
_cell.length_c   1.000
_cell.angle_alpha   90.00
_cell.angle_beta   90.00
_cell.angle_gamma   90.00
#
_symmetry.space_group_name_H-M   'P 1'
#
loop_
_entity.id
_entity.type
_entity.pdbx_description
1 polymer ?
#
loop_
_entity_poly.entity_id
_entity_poly.type
_entity_poly.pdbx_seq_one_letter_code
_entity_poly.pdbx_strand_id
1 'polypeptide(L)'
;MFESKIKAVSMTLVAFALLAFSYQALAGSAHLTWNANSEDDLAGYKLYYDTVSHAGTCPTGYAQSQLTGNVTSYWFDHLTPGQRYYFQLTALDTSNNESGCSTDPGEVSKLVTFRSDFNNSHKVDIFDFAILSANFNQTDCGNVADITRNCVVDIFDFAILSQEFLGEF
;
A
#
# COMPACT_ATOMS: atom_id res chain seq x y z
N MET A 1 11.73 5.01 -49.81
CA MET A 1 12.61 4.58 -48.70
C MET A 1 12.32 5.32 -47.37
N PHE A 2 11.55 6.42 -47.35
CA PHE A 2 11.26 7.20 -46.14
C PHE A 2 10.08 6.68 -45.28
N GLU A 3 9.06 6.06 -45.88
CA GLU A 3 7.87 5.58 -45.13
C GLU A 3 8.14 4.39 -44.19
N SER A 4 9.17 3.59 -44.47
CA SER A 4 9.51 2.39 -43.68
C SER A 4 10.08 2.75 -42.30
N LYS A 5 10.80 3.87 -42.17
CA LYS A 5 11.41 4.29 -40.89
C LYS A 5 10.39 4.89 -39.92
N ILE A 6 9.34 5.53 -40.43
CA ILE A 6 8.30 6.18 -39.62
C ILE A 6 7.38 5.13 -38.98
N LYS A 7 7.02 4.05 -39.71
CA LYS A 7 6.25 2.93 -39.15
C LYS A 7 7.03 2.17 -38.07
N ALA A 8 8.33 1.95 -38.28
CA ALA A 8 9.18 1.26 -37.31
C ALA A 8 9.34 2.07 -36.01
N VAL A 9 9.56 3.39 -36.11
CA VAL A 9 9.68 4.31 -34.96
C VAL A 9 8.33 4.47 -34.22
N SER A 10 7.22 4.55 -34.95
CA SER A 10 5.85 4.60 -34.38
C SER A 10 5.47 3.30 -33.67
N MET A 11 5.87 2.15 -34.20
CA MET A 11 5.57 0.84 -33.61
C MET A 11 6.48 0.54 -32.41
N THR A 12 7.73 1.02 -32.39
CA THR A 12 8.61 0.92 -31.21
C THR A 12 8.22 1.89 -30.11
N LEU A 13 7.76 3.12 -30.40
CA LEU A 13 7.22 4.04 -29.38
C LEU A 13 5.94 3.51 -28.74
N VAL A 14 5.05 2.88 -29.52
CA VAL A 14 3.84 2.24 -28.99
C VAL A 14 4.19 0.97 -28.20
N ALA A 15 5.17 0.18 -28.62
CA ALA A 15 5.65 -0.96 -27.86
C ALA A 15 6.39 -0.53 -26.58
N PHE A 16 7.13 0.58 -26.56
CA PHE A 16 7.80 1.10 -25.37
C PHE A 16 6.80 1.75 -24.40
N ALA A 17 5.74 2.38 -24.91
CA ALA A 17 4.62 2.87 -24.08
C ALA A 17 3.77 1.72 -23.50
N LEU A 18 3.63 0.61 -24.24
CA LEU A 18 2.95 -0.61 -23.76
C LEU A 18 3.82 -1.48 -22.83
N LEU A 19 5.15 -1.42 -22.97
CA LEU A 19 6.11 -2.14 -22.11
C LEU A 19 6.52 -1.34 -20.86
N ALA A 20 6.22 -0.04 -20.79
CA ALA A 20 6.47 0.78 -19.61
C ALA A 20 5.32 0.74 -18.59
N PHE A 21 4.18 0.14 -18.93
CA PHE A 21 3.14 -0.22 -17.96
C PHE A 21 3.45 -1.61 -17.38
N SER A 22 4.64 -1.78 -16.79
CA SER A 22 4.84 -2.83 -15.80
C SER A 22 4.08 -2.41 -14.54
N TYR A 23 2.75 -2.57 -14.57
CA TYR A 23 1.89 -2.20 -13.46
C TYR A 23 1.90 -3.31 -12.41
N GLN A 24 2.06 -2.86 -11.17
CA GLN A 24 2.04 -3.69 -9.96
C GLN A 24 0.73 -4.47 -9.94
N ALA A 25 0.84 -5.79 -10.10
CA ALA A 25 -0.26 -6.73 -10.00
C ALA A 25 -1.03 -6.51 -8.70
N LEU A 26 -2.37 -6.44 -8.78
CA LEU A 26 -3.34 -6.68 -7.69
C LEU A 26 -2.73 -6.41 -6.30
N ALA A 27 -2.45 -5.15 -5.99
CA ALA A 27 -1.63 -4.78 -4.84
C ALA A 27 -2.53 -4.25 -3.73
N GLY A 28 -2.85 -5.12 -2.78
CA GLY A 28 -3.56 -4.74 -1.59
C GLY A 28 -2.72 -3.85 -0.68
N SER A 29 -3.40 -3.18 0.25
CA SER A 29 -2.76 -2.32 1.22
C SER A 29 -3.30 -2.51 2.62
N ALA A 30 -2.49 -2.15 3.62
CA ALA A 30 -2.91 -2.11 5.00
C ALA A 30 -2.38 -0.86 5.68
N HIS A 31 -3.28 -0.06 6.26
CA HIS A 31 -2.89 1.07 7.10
C HIS A 31 -2.74 0.60 8.55
N LEU A 32 -1.58 0.80 9.14
CA LEU A 32 -1.35 0.60 10.57
C LEU A 32 -1.21 1.94 11.26
N THR A 33 -1.82 2.07 12.45
CA THR A 33 -1.71 3.22 13.34
C THR A 33 -1.45 2.73 14.74
N TRP A 34 -0.60 3.42 15.50
CA TRP A 34 -0.25 3.07 16.88
C TRP A 34 -0.07 4.31 17.76
N ASN A 35 -0.06 4.12 19.07
CA ASN A 35 0.20 5.19 20.03
C ASN A 35 1.70 5.52 20.06
N ALA A 36 2.04 6.80 20.14
CA ALA A 36 3.44 7.21 20.26
C ALA A 36 4.03 6.80 21.61
N ASN A 37 5.27 6.33 21.56
CA ASN A 37 6.20 6.25 22.68
C ASN A 37 6.56 7.68 23.17
N SER A 38 6.94 7.82 24.46
CA SER A 38 7.22 9.11 25.11
C SER A 38 8.67 9.29 25.55
N GLU A 39 9.54 8.36 25.18
CA GLU A 39 10.97 8.38 25.45
C GLU A 39 11.66 9.48 24.63
N ASP A 40 12.54 10.26 25.25
CA ASP A 40 13.23 11.39 24.61
C ASP A 40 14.20 10.95 23.51
N ASP A 41 14.71 9.72 23.60
CA ASP A 41 15.69 9.14 22.69
C ASP A 41 15.06 8.24 21.61
N LEU A 42 13.74 8.30 21.41
CA LEU A 42 13.04 7.57 20.35
C LEU A 42 13.49 8.01 18.95
N ALA A 43 14.08 7.09 18.19
CA ALA A 43 14.45 7.31 16.79
C ALA A 43 13.32 6.92 15.81
N GLY A 44 12.53 5.90 16.15
CA GLY A 44 11.46 5.42 15.29
C GLY A 44 10.97 4.03 15.68
N TYR A 45 10.38 3.35 14.71
CA TYR A 45 9.79 2.03 14.93
C TYR A 45 10.28 1.02 13.89
N LYS A 46 10.25 -0.25 14.27
CA LYS A 46 10.43 -1.35 13.33
C LYS A 46 9.17 -2.18 13.33
N LEU A 47 8.52 -2.24 12.17
CA LEU A 47 7.31 -3.00 11.96
C LEU A 47 7.66 -4.37 11.40
N TYR A 48 6.98 -5.38 11.88
CA TYR A 48 7.12 -6.77 11.47
C TYR A 48 5.80 -7.23 10.88
N TYR A 49 5.86 -8.02 9.81
CA TYR A 49 4.65 -8.56 9.20
C TYR A 49 4.86 -9.92 8.53
N ASP A 50 3.82 -10.73 8.54
CA ASP A 50 3.79 -12.07 7.95
C ASP A 50 2.34 -12.50 7.64
N THR A 51 2.16 -13.58 6.90
CA THR A 51 0.85 -14.22 6.64
C THR A 51 0.49 -15.25 7.70
N VAL A 52 1.41 -15.52 8.64
CA VAL A 52 1.24 -16.39 9.81
C VAL A 52 1.36 -15.57 11.08
N SER A 53 0.55 -15.90 12.10
CA SER A 53 0.64 -15.28 13.42
C SER A 53 1.92 -15.71 14.15
N HIS A 54 2.57 -14.74 14.78
CA HIS A 54 3.79 -14.90 15.58
C HIS A 54 3.59 -14.24 16.96
N ALA A 55 2.35 -14.25 17.45
CA ALA A 55 2.00 -13.67 18.74
C ALA A 55 2.90 -14.24 19.85
N GLY A 56 3.63 -13.35 20.53
CA GLY A 56 4.54 -13.70 21.61
C GLY A 56 5.94 -14.16 21.19
N THR A 57 6.25 -14.23 19.89
CA THR A 57 7.61 -14.56 19.41
C THR A 57 8.36 -13.38 18.80
N CYS A 58 7.71 -12.23 18.62
CA CYS A 58 8.38 -11.00 18.17
C CYS A 58 9.61 -10.68 19.05
N PRO A 59 10.67 -10.08 18.48
CA PRO A 59 10.84 -9.69 17.07
C PRO A 59 11.22 -10.86 16.14
N THR A 60 11.24 -12.10 16.64
CA THR A 60 11.61 -13.28 15.86
C THR A 60 10.40 -13.95 15.21
N GLY A 61 10.65 -14.74 14.15
CA GLY A 61 9.63 -15.53 13.46
C GLY A 61 9.02 -14.86 12.23
N TYR A 62 8.86 -13.53 12.23
CA TYR A 62 8.35 -12.79 11.08
C TYR A 62 9.32 -12.85 9.90
N ALA A 63 8.79 -13.16 8.71
CA ALA A 63 9.57 -13.18 7.48
C ALA A 63 9.98 -11.78 6.98
N GLN A 64 9.19 -10.75 7.30
CA GLN A 64 9.38 -9.40 6.77
C GLN A 64 9.42 -8.34 7.88
N SER A 65 10.19 -7.27 7.66
CA SER A 65 10.20 -6.10 8.53
C SER A 65 10.42 -4.81 7.75
N GLN A 66 9.98 -3.69 8.32
CA GLN A 66 10.09 -2.35 7.76
C GLN A 66 10.50 -1.38 8.86
N LEU A 67 11.60 -0.65 8.64
CA LEU A 67 12.00 0.46 9.50
C LEU A 67 11.20 1.71 9.15
N THR A 68 10.74 2.42 10.15
CA THR A 68 10.10 3.72 10.03
C THR A 68 10.80 4.74 10.93
N GLY A 69 10.66 6.01 10.59
CA GLY A 69 11.09 7.09 11.48
C GLY A 69 10.16 7.25 12.68
N ASN A 70 10.26 8.39 13.35
CA ASN A 70 9.34 8.78 14.41
C ASN A 70 7.98 9.19 13.83
N VAL A 71 7.19 8.19 13.45
CA VAL A 71 5.81 8.29 12.94
C VAL A 71 4.92 7.35 13.73
N THR A 72 3.61 7.60 13.73
CA THR A 72 2.60 6.77 14.41
C THR A 72 1.66 6.06 13.45
N SER A 73 1.97 6.11 12.15
CA SER A 73 1.22 5.44 11.12
C SER A 73 2.11 5.01 9.97
N TYR A 74 1.71 3.93 9.29
CA TYR A 74 2.41 3.42 8.12
C TYR A 74 1.45 2.67 7.20
N TRP A 75 1.60 2.91 5.90
CA TRP A 75 0.90 2.15 4.87
C TRP A 75 1.79 1.04 4.33
N PHE A 76 1.34 -0.19 4.51
CA PHE A 76 1.88 -1.32 3.78
C PHE A 76 1.24 -1.37 2.41
N ASP A 77 2.10 -1.56 1.42
CA ASP A 77 1.81 -1.48 0.02
C ASP A 77 2.31 -2.78 -0.64
N HIS A 78 1.67 -3.21 -1.73
CA HIS A 78 2.05 -4.43 -2.45
C HIS A 78 1.84 -5.72 -1.62
N LEU A 79 0.84 -5.72 -0.76
CA LEU A 79 0.38 -6.92 -0.07
C LEU A 79 -0.59 -7.70 -0.98
N THR A 80 -0.76 -8.99 -0.72
CA THR A 80 -1.71 -9.80 -1.50
C THR A 80 -3.16 -9.52 -1.05
N PRO A 81 -4.07 -9.05 -1.92
CA PRO A 81 -5.49 -8.92 -1.61
C PRO A 81 -6.13 -10.27 -1.24
N GLY A 82 -7.09 -10.25 -0.33
CA GLY A 82 -7.76 -11.45 0.19
C GLY A 82 -6.91 -12.28 1.16
N GLN A 83 -5.62 -11.94 1.33
CA GLN A 83 -4.74 -12.59 2.29
C GLN A 83 -4.82 -11.88 3.65
N ARG A 84 -4.85 -12.68 4.72
CA ARG A 84 -4.69 -12.17 6.08
C ARG A 84 -3.20 -11.98 6.38
N TYR A 85 -2.86 -10.82 6.90
CA TYR A 85 -1.54 -10.49 7.41
C TYR A 85 -1.61 -10.18 8.90
N TYR A 86 -0.51 -10.45 9.59
CA TYR A 86 -0.28 -10.17 11.00
C TYR A 86 0.83 -9.15 11.11
N PHE A 87 0.63 -8.12 11.94
CA PHE A 87 1.55 -7.01 12.11
C PHE A 87 1.87 -6.82 13.58
N GLN A 88 3.11 -6.47 13.86
CA GLN A 88 3.63 -6.17 15.19
C GLN A 88 4.71 -5.10 15.07
N LEU A 89 5.00 -4.35 16.14
CA LEU A 89 6.09 -3.37 16.11
C LEU A 89 6.94 -3.38 17.38
N THR A 90 8.14 -2.82 17.24
CA THR A 90 9.08 -2.46 18.32
C THR A 90 9.50 -1.00 18.12
N ALA A 91 9.98 -0.37 19.20
CA ALA A 91 10.58 0.95 19.17
C ALA A 91 12.11 0.84 19.04
N LEU A 92 12.72 1.81 18.39
CA LEU A 92 14.16 1.96 18.26
C LEU A 92 14.59 3.29 18.87
N ASP A 93 15.64 3.27 19.69
CA ASP A 93 16.26 4.49 20.20
C ASP A 93 17.33 5.05 19.23
N THR A 94 17.83 6.24 19.53
CA THR A 94 18.90 6.92 18.77
C THR A 94 20.26 6.22 18.83
N SER A 95 20.44 5.28 19.75
CA SER A 95 21.60 4.39 19.84
C SER A 95 21.39 3.05 19.11
N ASN A 96 20.25 2.89 18.43
CA ASN A 96 19.84 1.69 17.71
C ASN A 96 19.59 0.47 18.61
N ASN A 97 19.22 0.68 19.88
CA ASN A 97 18.67 -0.37 20.73
C ASN A 97 17.19 -0.58 20.39
N GLU A 98 16.78 -1.84 20.30
CA GLU A 98 15.40 -2.24 19.98
C GLU A 98 14.66 -2.65 21.26
N SER A 99 13.44 -2.15 21.42
CA SER A 99 12.59 -2.48 22.56
C SER A 99 12.01 -3.90 22.47
N GLY A 100 11.30 -4.31 23.52
CA GLY A 100 10.35 -5.42 23.42
C GLY A 100 9.17 -5.09 22.51
N CYS A 101 8.37 -6.11 22.21
CA CYS A 101 7.19 -6.02 21.36
C CYS A 101 6.13 -5.07 21.93
N SER A 102 5.44 -4.36 21.05
CA SER A 102 4.27 -3.57 21.43
C SER A 102 3.21 -4.43 22.13
N THR A 103 2.60 -3.90 23.18
CA THR A 103 1.50 -4.53 23.92
C THR A 103 0.18 -3.79 23.73
N ASP A 104 0.23 -2.53 23.29
CA ASP A 104 -0.91 -1.71 22.94
C ASP A 104 -0.63 -0.87 21.66
N PRO A 105 -1.02 -1.37 20.47
CA PRO A 105 -1.61 -2.68 20.25
C PRO A 105 -0.56 -3.79 20.38
N GLY A 106 -1.00 -4.99 20.78
CA GLY A 106 -0.28 -6.24 20.54
C GLY A 106 -0.33 -6.64 19.06
N GLU A 107 -0.20 -7.94 18.75
CA GLU A 107 -0.23 -8.37 17.36
C GLU A 107 -1.61 -8.10 16.76
N VAL A 108 -1.63 -7.38 15.65
CA VAL A 108 -2.87 -7.06 14.93
C VAL A 108 -2.95 -7.89 13.66
N SER A 109 -4.12 -8.47 13.39
CA SER A 109 -4.39 -9.12 12.11
C SER A 109 -5.24 -8.22 11.23
N LYS A 110 -4.91 -8.12 9.94
CA LYS A 110 -5.72 -7.43 8.93
C LYS A 110 -5.95 -8.34 7.74
N LEU A 111 -7.19 -8.41 7.29
CA LEU A 111 -7.49 -8.92 5.96
C LEU A 111 -7.16 -7.80 4.98
N VAL A 112 -6.21 -8.06 4.08
CA VAL A 112 -5.81 -7.07 3.08
C VAL A 112 -6.87 -7.03 1.98
N THR A 113 -7.37 -5.84 1.68
CA THR A 113 -8.26 -5.58 0.56
C THR A 113 -7.50 -4.84 -0.54
N PHE A 114 -8.11 -4.80 -1.72
CA PHE A 114 -7.66 -3.93 -2.81
C PHE A 114 -7.65 -2.47 -2.36
N ARG A 115 -6.72 -1.68 -2.91
CA ARG A 115 -6.68 -0.24 -2.59
C ARG A 115 -7.90 0.49 -3.12
N SER A 116 -8.45 0.00 -4.23
CA SER A 116 -9.59 0.63 -4.87
C SER A 116 -10.93 0.21 -4.26
N ASP A 117 -10.95 -0.64 -3.23
CA ASP A 117 -12.16 -0.97 -2.44
C ASP A 117 -12.43 0.16 -1.43
N PHE A 118 -12.99 1.26 -1.92
CA PHE A 118 -13.19 2.48 -1.12
C PHE A 118 -14.34 2.36 -0.14
N ASN A 119 -15.27 1.44 -0.38
CA ASN A 119 -16.43 1.21 0.49
C ASN A 119 -16.22 0.06 1.49
N ASN A 120 -15.04 -0.56 1.52
CA ASN A 120 -14.69 -1.72 2.35
C ASN A 120 -15.65 -2.90 2.17
N SER A 121 -16.13 -3.14 0.94
CA SER A 121 -16.96 -4.28 0.59
C SER A 121 -16.15 -5.56 0.34
N HIS A 122 -14.82 -5.47 0.40
CA HIS A 122 -13.82 -6.49 0.07
C HIS A 122 -13.76 -6.85 -1.42
N LYS A 123 -14.30 -5.99 -2.28
CA LYS A 123 -14.33 -6.17 -3.73
C LYS A 123 -14.05 -4.83 -4.39
N VAL A 124 -13.47 -4.88 -5.58
CA VAL A 124 -13.47 -3.71 -6.47
C VAL A 124 -14.64 -3.84 -7.42
N ASP A 125 -15.63 -2.96 -7.30
CA ASP A 125 -16.83 -3.00 -8.11
C ASP A 125 -17.32 -1.61 -8.58
N ILE A 126 -18.50 -1.58 -9.19
CA ILE A 126 -19.08 -0.37 -9.76
C ILE A 126 -19.34 0.73 -8.72
N PHE A 127 -19.51 0.38 -7.44
CA PHE A 127 -19.68 1.35 -6.38
C PHE A 127 -18.37 2.08 -6.06
N ASP A 128 -17.23 1.44 -6.25
CA ASP A 128 -15.93 2.10 -6.10
C ASP A 128 -15.68 3.10 -7.24
N PHE A 129 -16.08 2.75 -8.47
CA PHE A 129 -16.09 3.72 -9.58
C PHE A 129 -16.97 4.93 -9.27
N ALA A 130 -18.14 4.72 -8.64
CA ALA A 130 -19.02 5.81 -8.24
C ALA A 130 -18.33 6.72 -7.22
N ILE A 131 -17.63 6.16 -6.24
CA ILE A 131 -16.85 6.92 -5.24
C ILE A 131 -15.73 7.70 -5.91
N LEU A 132 -14.96 7.09 -6.82
CA LEU A 132 -13.89 7.77 -7.54
C LEU A 132 -14.44 8.95 -8.34
N SER A 133 -15.49 8.72 -9.12
CA SER A 133 -16.07 9.76 -9.97
C SER A 133 -16.63 10.94 -9.18
N ALA A 134 -17.19 10.70 -7.99
CA ALA A 134 -17.65 11.75 -7.09
C ALA A 134 -16.51 12.59 -6.49
N ASN A 135 -15.30 12.03 -6.45
CA ASN A 135 -14.12 12.67 -5.90
C ASN A 135 -13.13 13.18 -6.95
N PHE A 136 -13.40 12.97 -8.24
CA PHE A 136 -12.48 13.33 -9.31
C PHE A 136 -12.12 14.83 -9.29
N ASN A 137 -10.84 15.13 -9.48
CA ASN A 137 -10.22 16.46 -9.41
C ASN A 137 -10.25 17.12 -8.01
N GLN A 138 -10.61 16.40 -6.96
CA GLN A 138 -10.36 16.87 -5.59
C GLN A 138 -8.88 16.81 -5.28
N THR A 139 -8.37 17.80 -4.54
CA THR A 139 -6.94 17.96 -4.24
C THR A 139 -6.62 17.79 -2.74
N ASP A 140 -7.50 17.10 -2.01
CA ASP A 140 -7.39 16.97 -0.56
C ASP A 140 -6.54 15.75 -0.21
N CYS A 141 -5.38 15.96 0.41
CA CYS A 141 -4.52 14.88 0.90
C CYS A 141 -5.29 14.05 1.94
N GLY A 142 -5.63 12.80 1.60
CA GLY A 142 -6.45 11.92 2.44
C GLY A 142 -7.84 11.64 1.88
N ASN A 143 -8.15 12.11 0.67
CA ASN A 143 -9.30 11.62 -0.08
C ASN A 143 -9.21 10.10 -0.24
N VAL A 144 -10.30 9.39 0.06
CA VAL A 144 -10.34 7.92 -0.03
C VAL A 144 -10.10 7.40 -1.45
N ALA A 145 -10.44 8.20 -2.46
CA ALA A 145 -10.27 7.86 -3.87
C ALA A 145 -8.89 8.24 -4.45
N ASP A 146 -8.03 8.90 -3.68
CA ASP A 146 -6.63 9.17 -4.04
C ASP A 146 -5.78 7.91 -3.73
N ILE A 147 -5.81 6.96 -4.66
CA ILE A 147 -5.11 5.68 -4.56
C ILE A 147 -3.59 5.89 -4.65
N THR A 148 -3.14 6.83 -5.49
CA THR A 148 -1.72 7.13 -5.70
C THR A 148 -1.10 7.93 -4.56
N ARG A 149 -1.94 8.52 -3.70
CA ARG A 149 -1.54 9.37 -2.56
C ARG A 149 -0.74 10.59 -3.00
N ASN A 150 -1.05 11.12 -4.19
CA ASN A 150 -0.40 12.33 -4.72
C ASN A 150 -1.18 13.62 -4.36
N CYS A 151 -2.18 13.49 -3.48
CA CYS A 151 -3.12 14.52 -3.07
C CYS A 151 -4.06 15.00 -4.17
N VAL A 152 -4.24 14.26 -5.26
CA VAL A 152 -5.17 14.60 -6.34
C VAL A 152 -5.87 13.34 -6.82
N VAL A 153 -7.20 13.34 -6.81
CA VAL A 153 -7.95 12.25 -7.44
C VAL A 153 -8.00 12.51 -8.94
N ASP A 154 -7.27 11.72 -9.73
CA ASP A 154 -7.14 11.94 -11.17
C ASP A 154 -7.23 10.63 -11.99
N ILE A 155 -6.79 10.72 -13.25
CA ILE A 155 -6.85 9.61 -14.19
C ILE A 155 -5.93 8.44 -13.79
N PHE A 156 -4.88 8.69 -13.00
CA PHE A 156 -3.98 7.65 -12.52
C PHE A 156 -4.66 6.81 -11.42
N ASP A 157 -5.48 7.41 -10.56
CA ASP A 157 -6.31 6.65 -9.61
C ASP A 157 -7.35 5.81 -10.35
N PHE A 158 -8.02 6.40 -11.34
CA PHE A 158 -8.98 5.67 -12.18
C PHE A 158 -8.33 4.48 -12.90
N ALA A 159 -7.10 4.65 -13.40
CA ALA A 159 -6.38 3.59 -14.08
C ALA A 159 -6.08 2.40 -13.16
N ILE A 160 -5.77 2.66 -11.88
CA ILE A 160 -5.56 1.60 -10.89
C ILE A 160 -6.87 0.87 -10.60
N LEU A 161 -7.93 1.63 -10.30
CA LEU A 161 -9.25 1.05 -10.03
C LEU A 161 -9.74 0.17 -11.19
N SER A 162 -9.59 0.65 -12.42
CA SER A 162 -10.00 -0.09 -13.62
C SER A 162 -9.22 -1.39 -13.80
N GLN A 163 -7.94 -1.42 -13.44
CA GLN A 163 -7.14 -2.64 -13.54
C GLN A 163 -7.52 -3.66 -12.48
N GLU A 164 -7.74 -3.22 -11.23
CA GLU A 164 -8.16 -4.11 -10.15
C GLU A 164 -9.55 -4.71 -10.43
N PHE A 165 -10.49 -3.92 -10.95
CA PHE A 165 -11.81 -4.40 -11.36
C PHE A 165 -11.73 -5.48 -12.46
N LEU A 166 -10.88 -5.29 -13.46
CA LEU A 166 -10.74 -6.25 -14.56
C LEU A 166 -10.01 -7.54 -14.15
N GLY A 167 -9.17 -7.50 -13.11
CA GLY A 167 -8.46 -8.67 -12.61
C GLY A 167 -9.32 -9.65 -11.81
N GLU A 168 -10.57 -9.29 -11.48
CA GLU A 168 -11.53 -10.19 -10.82
C GLU A 168 -12.31 -11.10 -11.79
N PHE A 169 -12.12 -10.97 -13.11
CA PHE A 169 -12.78 -11.77 -14.16
C PHE A 169 -11.78 -12.61 -14.97
#